data_AF-A0A1I3YLF3-F1
#
_entry.id   AF-A0A1I3YLF3-F1
#
_cell.length_a   1.000
_cell.length_b   1.000
_cell.length_c   1.000
_cell.angle_alpha   90.00
_cell.angle_beta   90.00
_cell.angle_gamma   90.00
#
_symmetry.space_group_name_H-M   'P 1'
#
loop_
_entity.id
_entity.type
_entity.pdbx_description
1 polymer ?
#
loop_
_entity_poly.entity_id
_entity_poly.type
_entity_poly.pdbx_seq_one_letter_code
_entity_poly.pdbx_strand_id
1 'polypeptide(L)'
;MSRVAEDARKRARDIRDEALAKHAERDRASLMAVHAELAELKAMVAGQQEQFVRLTGMIAELTAAFVPNDAQSRTIPSTPRPLSARKRVALERIRELREQDLSFSRICEIFQAEGLPTLSGEGQWSKGTLWNLWKNHAHQLDMPRP
;
A
#
# COMPACT_ATOMS: atom_id res chain seq x y z
N MET A 1 13.17 76.15 -22.02
CA MET A 1 13.67 75.01 -21.24
C MET A 1 15.09 74.69 -21.71
N SER A 2 16.02 74.32 -20.83
CA SER A 2 17.43 74.10 -21.18
C SER A 2 17.62 72.73 -21.86
N ARG A 3 18.39 72.66 -22.96
CA ARG A 3 18.72 71.42 -23.69
C ARG A 3 19.24 70.31 -22.77
N VAL A 4 19.99 70.68 -21.74
CA VAL A 4 20.51 69.77 -20.71
C VAL A 4 19.40 69.00 -19.97
N ALA A 5 18.25 69.64 -19.73
CA ALA A 5 17.13 69.02 -19.05
C ALA A 5 16.39 68.02 -19.96
N GLU A 6 16.34 68.27 -21.27
CA GLU A 6 15.78 67.34 -22.25
C GLU A 6 16.68 66.11 -22.44
N ASP A 7 17.99 66.30 -22.50
CA ASP A 7 18.98 65.21 -22.57
C ASP A 7 18.98 64.34 -21.31
N ALA A 8 18.79 64.94 -20.13
CA ALA A 8 18.63 64.19 -18.88
C ALA A 8 17.36 63.33 -18.88
N ARG A 9 16.22 63.88 -19.36
CA ARG A 9 14.96 63.14 -19.47
C ARG A 9 15.02 62.03 -20.52
N LYS A 10 15.75 62.24 -21.62
CA LYS A 10 15.97 61.21 -22.63
C LYS A 10 16.77 60.04 -22.04
N ARG A 11 17.91 60.31 -21.41
CA ARG A 11 18.72 59.29 -20.73
C ARG A 11 17.95 58.51 -19.67
N ALA A 12 17.12 59.18 -18.87
CA ALA A 12 16.30 58.51 -17.87
C ALA A 12 15.27 57.55 -18.49
N ARG A 13 14.70 57.89 -19.65
CA ARG A 13 13.80 57.00 -20.41
C ARG A 13 14.56 55.83 -20.99
N ASP A 14 15.70 56.07 -21.63
CA ASP A 14 16.51 55.02 -22.24
C ASP A 14 16.97 53.98 -21.20
N ILE A 15 17.40 54.43 -20.00
CA ILE A 15 17.77 53.54 -18.89
C ILE A 15 16.59 52.69 -18.42
N ARG A 16 15.39 53.30 -18.30
CA ARG A 16 14.19 52.58 -17.89
C ARG A 16 13.79 51.54 -18.93
N ASP A 17 13.82 51.91 -20.19
CA ASP A 17 13.41 51.01 -21.28
C ASP A 17 14.42 49.86 -21.43
N GLU A 18 15.72 50.11 -21.23
CA GLU A 18 16.75 49.07 -21.15
C GLU A 18 16.55 48.14 -19.94
N ALA A 19 16.20 48.69 -18.78
CA ALA A 19 15.91 47.88 -17.59
C ALA A 19 14.68 46.98 -17.77
N LEU A 20 13.62 47.50 -18.39
CA LEU A 20 12.42 46.74 -18.73
C LEU A 20 12.73 45.66 -19.77
N ALA A 21 13.53 45.95 -20.79
CA ALA A 21 13.95 44.96 -21.77
C ALA A 21 14.76 43.82 -21.13
N LYS A 22 15.69 44.14 -20.22
CA LYS A 22 16.45 43.13 -19.46
C LYS A 22 15.56 42.29 -18.54
N HIS A 23 14.52 42.87 -17.96
CA HIS A 23 13.57 42.13 -17.13
C HIS A 23 12.73 41.18 -18.00
N ALA A 24 12.17 41.67 -19.10
CA ALA A 24 11.39 40.86 -20.02
C ALA A 24 12.19 39.69 -20.61
N GLU A 25 13.48 39.91 -20.90
CA GLU A 25 14.37 38.85 -21.38
C GLU A 25 14.63 37.79 -20.30
N ARG A 26 14.85 38.20 -19.05
CA ARG A 26 14.97 37.24 -17.93
C ARG A 26 13.69 36.44 -17.75
N ASP A 27 12.54 37.09 -17.76
CA ASP A 27 11.25 36.41 -17.60
C ASP A 27 11.04 35.39 -18.72
N ARG A 28 11.37 35.75 -19.97
CA ARG A 28 11.31 34.85 -21.11
C ARG A 28 12.23 33.64 -20.93
N ALA A 29 13.48 33.87 -20.51
CA ALA A 29 14.43 32.80 -20.25
C ALA A 29 13.96 31.86 -19.13
N SER A 30 13.43 32.41 -18.04
CA SER A 30 12.86 31.64 -16.93
C SER A 30 11.64 30.82 -17.37
N LEU A 31 10.74 31.39 -18.18
CA LEU A 31 9.61 30.65 -18.72
C LEU A 31 10.05 29.51 -19.64
N MET A 32 11.07 29.73 -20.48
CA MET A 32 11.61 28.66 -21.32
C MET A 32 12.23 27.53 -20.49
N ALA A 33 12.94 27.85 -19.41
CA ALA A 33 13.50 26.85 -18.50
C ALA A 33 12.38 26.01 -17.84
N VAL A 34 11.34 26.65 -17.29
CA VAL A 34 10.20 25.95 -16.69
C VAL A 34 9.47 25.09 -17.73
N HIS A 35 9.33 25.57 -18.97
CA HIS A 35 8.73 24.78 -20.04
C HIS A 35 9.55 23.53 -20.39
N ALA A 36 10.89 23.63 -20.37
CA ALA A 36 11.77 22.49 -20.57
C ALA A 36 11.63 21.47 -19.42
N GLU A 37 11.66 21.92 -18.17
CA GLU A 37 11.45 21.06 -16.99
C GLU A 37 10.08 20.36 -17.03
N LEU A 38 9.02 21.08 -17.42
CA LEU A 38 7.69 20.49 -17.58
C LEU A 38 7.65 19.44 -18.70
N ALA A 39 8.39 19.62 -19.78
CA ALA A 39 8.49 18.63 -20.85
C ALA A 39 9.20 17.36 -20.35
N GLU A 40 10.27 17.50 -19.58
CA GLU A 40 10.99 16.38 -18.97
C GLU A 40 10.11 15.61 -17.97
N LEU A 41 9.40 16.32 -17.08
CA LEU A 41 8.48 15.69 -16.13
C LEU A 41 7.34 14.94 -16.85
N LYS A 42 6.79 15.52 -17.92
CA LYS A 42 5.77 14.83 -18.74
C LYS A 42 6.31 13.56 -19.37
N ALA A 43 7.54 13.58 -19.89
CA ALA A 43 8.18 12.40 -20.47
C ALA A 43 8.40 11.31 -19.40
N MET A 44 8.82 11.71 -18.19
CA MET A 44 9.00 10.79 -17.06
C MET A 44 7.67 10.13 -16.64
N VAL A 45 6.60 10.92 -16.52
CA VAL A 45 5.26 10.40 -16.19
C VAL A 45 4.74 9.46 -17.27
N ALA A 46 4.94 9.78 -18.54
CA ALA A 46 4.58 8.89 -19.65
C ALA A 46 5.34 7.56 -19.57
N GLY A 47 6.65 7.60 -19.31
CA GLY A 47 7.47 6.39 -19.11
C GLY A 47 7.03 5.55 -17.91
N GLN A 48 6.66 6.19 -16.80
CA GLN A 48 6.11 5.50 -15.63
C GLN A 48 4.75 4.85 -15.93
N GLN A 49 3.89 5.51 -16.69
CA GLN A 49 2.59 4.96 -17.08
C GLN A 49 2.77 3.68 -17.93
N GLU A 50 3.72 3.66 -18.86
CA GLU A 50 4.05 2.46 -19.62
C GLU A 50 4.55 1.32 -18.73
N GLN A 51 5.39 1.63 -17.73
CA GLN A 51 5.85 0.65 -16.76
C GLN A 51 4.69 0.06 -15.95
N PHE A 52 3.75 0.90 -15.49
CA PHE A 52 2.56 0.42 -14.80
C PHE A 52 1.70 -0.49 -15.67
N VAL A 53 1.47 -0.13 -16.93
CA VAL A 53 0.72 -0.99 -17.88
C VAL A 53 1.40 -2.35 -18.02
N ARG A 54 2.73 -2.39 -18.15
CA ARG A 54 3.48 -3.66 -18.21
C ARG A 54 3.35 -4.48 -16.93
N LEU A 55 3.50 -3.84 -15.76
CA LEU A 55 3.35 -4.52 -14.47
C LEU A 55 1.93 -5.07 -14.29
N THR A 56 0.90 -4.28 -14.62
CA THR A 56 -0.49 -4.72 -14.58
C THR A 56 -0.74 -5.89 -15.54
N GLY A 57 -0.14 -5.89 -16.73
CA GLY A 57 -0.18 -7.02 -17.66
C GLY A 57 0.42 -8.29 -17.08
N MET A 58 1.63 -8.20 -16.50
CA MET A 58 2.28 -9.35 -15.86
C MET A 58 1.46 -9.87 -14.66
N ILE A 59 0.87 -8.98 -13.86
CA ILE A 59 -0.02 -9.38 -12.76
C ILE A 59 -1.25 -10.09 -13.31
N ALA A 60 -1.85 -9.61 -14.41
CA ALA A 60 -3.01 -10.26 -15.03
C ALA A 60 -2.65 -11.65 -15.58
N GLU A 61 -1.49 -11.81 -16.23
CA GLU A 61 -0.99 -13.09 -16.71
C GLU A 61 -0.73 -14.08 -15.57
N LEU A 62 -0.05 -13.64 -14.50
CA LEU A 62 0.16 -14.46 -13.31
C LEU A 62 -1.17 -14.84 -12.67
N THR A 63 -2.08 -13.88 -12.52
CA THR A 63 -3.42 -14.13 -11.97
C THR A 63 -4.16 -15.16 -12.81
N ALA A 64 -4.13 -15.05 -14.13
CA ALA A 64 -4.75 -16.01 -15.04
C ALA A 64 -4.10 -17.40 -14.97
N ALA A 65 -2.78 -17.48 -14.80
CA ALA A 65 -2.07 -18.74 -14.58
C ALA A 65 -2.42 -19.40 -13.24
N PHE A 66 -2.83 -18.61 -12.25
CA PHE A 66 -3.30 -19.07 -10.94
C PHE A 66 -4.83 -19.19 -10.81
N VAL A 67 -5.61 -18.79 -11.83
CA VAL A 67 -7.04 -19.13 -11.88
C VAL A 67 -7.11 -20.65 -12.06
N PRO A 68 -7.63 -21.40 -11.06
CA PRO A 68 -7.88 -22.81 -11.23
C PRO A 68 -8.81 -22.95 -12.43
N ASN A 69 -8.53 -23.91 -13.31
CA ASN A 69 -9.44 -24.26 -14.40
C ASN A 69 -10.74 -24.82 -13.80
N ASP A 70 -11.63 -23.93 -13.34
CA ASP A 70 -12.88 -24.24 -12.63
C ASP A 70 -13.91 -24.98 -13.51
N ALA A 71 -13.59 -25.16 -14.80
CA ALA A 71 -14.36 -25.99 -15.71
C ALA A 71 -14.14 -27.51 -15.50
N GLN A 72 -13.08 -27.94 -14.80
CA GLN A 72 -12.78 -29.37 -14.57
C GLN A 72 -12.73 -29.78 -13.08
N SER A 73 -12.85 -28.85 -12.13
CA SER A 73 -12.87 -29.16 -10.69
C SER A 73 -14.26 -29.14 -10.04
N ARG A 74 -15.34 -28.96 -10.81
CA ARG A 74 -16.70 -29.24 -10.34
C ARG A 74 -16.96 -30.74 -10.25
N THR A 75 -16.45 -31.36 -9.19
CA THR A 75 -17.09 -32.44 -8.39
C THR A 75 -16.07 -33.11 -7.46
N ILE A 76 -15.27 -32.34 -6.74
CA ILE A 76 -14.79 -32.83 -5.45
C ILE A 76 -15.34 -31.83 -4.44
N PRO A 77 -16.34 -32.18 -3.60
CA PRO A 77 -16.65 -31.34 -2.47
C PRO A 77 -15.35 -31.16 -1.70
N SER A 78 -14.82 -29.94 -1.69
CA SER A 78 -13.68 -29.58 -0.85
C SER A 78 -14.20 -29.69 0.57
N THR A 79 -14.10 -30.88 1.14
CA THR A 79 -14.26 -31.08 2.56
C THR A 79 -13.26 -30.13 3.22
N PRO A 80 -13.71 -29.22 4.09
CA PRO A 80 -12.79 -28.29 4.73
C PRO A 80 -11.69 -29.12 5.37
N ARG A 81 -10.44 -28.84 4.99
CA ARG A 81 -9.28 -29.60 5.45
C ARG A 81 -9.38 -29.74 6.97
N PRO A 82 -9.39 -30.97 7.51
CA PRO A 82 -9.59 -31.17 8.94
C PRO A 82 -8.54 -30.39 9.73
N LEU A 83 -8.99 -29.71 10.79
CA LEU A 83 -8.11 -29.00 11.71
C LEU A 83 -7.02 -29.95 12.21
N SER A 84 -5.76 -29.49 12.21
CA SER A 84 -4.70 -30.22 12.90
C SER A 84 -5.02 -30.31 14.39
N ALA A 85 -4.62 -31.39 15.06
CA ALA A 85 -4.92 -31.63 16.47
C ALA A 85 -4.53 -30.43 17.35
N ARG A 86 -3.32 -29.86 17.14
CA ARG A 86 -2.84 -28.68 17.87
C ARG A 86 -3.73 -27.46 17.68
N LYS A 87 -4.20 -27.23 16.45
CA LYS A 87 -5.04 -26.09 16.11
C LYS A 87 -6.44 -26.23 16.72
N ARG A 88 -7.00 -27.44 16.72
CA ARG A 88 -8.27 -27.73 17.37
C ARG A 88 -8.20 -27.51 18.88
N VAL A 89 -7.18 -28.06 19.56
CA VAL A 89 -6.97 -27.86 21.00
C VAL A 89 -6.87 -26.37 21.36
N ALA A 90 -6.10 -25.60 20.58
CA ALA A 90 -6.01 -24.15 20.80
C ALA A 90 -7.37 -23.45 20.60
N LEU A 91 -8.16 -23.84 19.59
CA LEU A 91 -9.48 -23.27 19.33
C LEU A 91 -10.51 -23.63 20.40
N GLU A 92 -10.53 -24.88 20.87
CA GLU A 92 -11.37 -25.33 21.98
C GLU A 92 -11.05 -24.53 23.25
N ARG A 93 -9.76 -24.37 23.56
CA ARG A 93 -9.33 -23.56 24.71
C ARG A 93 -9.70 -22.08 24.57
N ILE A 94 -9.57 -21.50 23.37
CA ILE A 94 -10.05 -20.13 23.12
C ILE A 94 -11.57 -20.05 23.34
N ARG A 95 -12.35 -21.04 22.88
CA ARG A 95 -13.81 -21.06 23.06
C ARG A 95 -14.18 -21.04 24.54
N GLU A 96 -13.61 -21.94 25.34
CA GLU A 96 -13.86 -22.02 26.79
C GLU A 96 -13.55 -20.69 27.51
N LEU A 97 -12.43 -20.05 27.17
CA LEU A 97 -12.03 -18.80 27.80
C LEU A 97 -12.88 -17.61 27.30
N ARG A 98 -13.36 -17.66 26.06
CA ARG A 98 -14.28 -16.67 25.49
C ARG A 98 -15.69 -16.79 26.08
N GLU A 99 -16.13 -17.99 26.45
CA GLU A 99 -17.38 -18.21 27.19
C GLU A 99 -17.32 -17.63 28.62
N GLN A 100 -16.11 -17.41 29.15
CA GLN A 100 -15.86 -16.70 30.41
C GLN A 100 -15.66 -15.17 30.23
N ASP A 101 -16.03 -14.62 29.08
CA ASP A 101 -15.88 -13.21 28.71
C ASP A 101 -14.43 -12.67 28.76
N LEU A 102 -13.43 -13.55 28.65
CA LEU A 102 -12.03 -13.12 28.64
C LEU A 102 -11.65 -12.47 27.30
N SER A 103 -10.84 -11.41 27.41
CA SER A 103 -10.27 -10.74 26.24
C SER A 103 -9.14 -11.56 25.61
N PHE A 104 -8.91 -11.42 24.30
CA PHE A 104 -7.80 -12.10 23.63
C PHE A 104 -6.42 -11.76 24.20
N SER A 105 -6.24 -10.56 24.77
CA SER A 105 -5.01 -10.22 25.49
C SER A 105 -4.83 -11.09 26.74
N ARG A 106 -5.90 -11.27 27.52
CA ARG A 106 -5.88 -12.12 28.72
C ARG A 106 -5.71 -13.59 28.36
N ILE A 107 -6.31 -14.05 27.27
CA ILE A 107 -6.13 -15.42 26.75
C ILE A 107 -4.68 -15.67 26.34
N CYS A 108 -3.99 -14.69 25.73
CA CYS A 108 -2.55 -14.82 25.45
C CYS A 108 -1.72 -15.06 26.71
N GLU A 109 -1.97 -14.30 27.77
CA GLU A 109 -1.26 -14.45 29.05
C GLU A 109 -1.50 -15.84 29.63
N ILE A 110 -2.75 -16.33 29.57
CA ILE A 110 -3.10 -17.69 30.03
C ILE A 110 -2.37 -18.74 29.20
N PHE A 111 -2.35 -18.62 27.87
CA PHE A 111 -1.68 -19.59 27.01
C PHE A 111 -0.17 -19.63 27.23
N GLN A 112 0.43 -18.47 27.53
CA GLN A 112 1.85 -18.38 27.89
C GLN A 112 2.12 -18.99 29.27
N ALA A 113 1.25 -18.75 30.26
CA ALA A 113 1.35 -19.35 31.59
C ALA A 113 1.14 -20.87 31.58
N GLU A 114 0.25 -21.37 30.72
CA GLU A 114 -0.01 -22.80 30.50
C GLU A 114 1.07 -23.48 29.64
N GLY A 115 2.01 -22.73 29.07
CA GLY A 115 3.07 -23.26 28.22
C GLY A 115 2.55 -23.87 26.91
N LEU A 116 1.39 -23.42 26.42
CA LEU A 116 0.78 -23.96 25.20
C LEU A 116 1.65 -23.63 23.97
N PRO A 117 2.14 -24.64 23.23
CA PRO A 117 2.95 -24.38 22.04
C PRO A 117 2.11 -23.68 20.97
N THR A 118 2.73 -22.73 20.27
CA THR A 118 2.11 -22.05 19.12
C THR A 118 1.84 -23.02 17.98
N LEU A 119 1.09 -22.58 16.96
CA LEU A 119 0.80 -23.43 15.79
C LEU A 119 2.06 -23.85 15.01
N SER A 120 3.13 -23.04 15.07
CA SER A 120 4.46 -23.35 14.53
C SER A 120 5.31 -24.22 15.45
N GLY A 121 4.92 -24.40 16.71
CA GLY A 121 5.70 -25.10 17.74
C GLY A 121 6.78 -24.23 18.41
N GLU A 122 7.03 -23.03 17.88
CA GLU A 122 8.04 -22.09 18.37
C GLU A 122 7.42 -20.69 18.55
N GLY A 123 7.78 -20.00 19.64
CA GLY A 123 7.39 -18.61 19.90
C GLY A 123 6.28 -18.44 20.96
N GLN A 124 5.82 -17.19 21.12
CA GLN A 124 4.79 -16.79 22.08
C GLN A 124 3.47 -16.47 21.38
N TRP A 125 2.35 -16.72 22.05
CA TRP A 125 1.03 -16.32 21.56
C TRP A 125 0.89 -14.80 21.56
N SER A 126 0.51 -14.24 20.41
CA SER A 126 0.15 -12.84 20.28
C SER A 126 -1.37 -12.67 20.11
N LYS A 127 -1.89 -11.52 20.53
CA LYS A 127 -3.32 -11.18 20.41
C LYS A 127 -3.81 -11.30 18.96
N GLY A 128 -3.01 -10.81 18.01
CA GLY A 128 -3.31 -10.87 16.59
C GLY A 128 -3.40 -12.31 16.09
N THR A 129 -2.49 -13.19 16.54
CA THR A 129 -2.50 -14.61 16.19
C THR A 129 -3.75 -15.31 16.70
N LEU A 130 -4.14 -15.09 17.97
CA LEU A 130 -5.35 -15.68 18.54
C LEU A 130 -6.63 -15.18 17.85
N TRP A 131 -6.70 -13.87 17.59
CA TRP A 131 -7.87 -13.28 16.91
C TRP A 131 -8.02 -13.82 15.48
N ASN A 132 -6.92 -13.90 14.71
CA ASN A 132 -6.93 -14.48 13.37
C ASN A 132 -7.32 -15.96 13.40
N LEU A 133 -6.77 -16.71 14.36
CA LEU A 133 -7.10 -18.12 14.55
C LEU A 133 -8.60 -18.31 14.82
N TRP A 134 -9.14 -17.55 15.77
CA TRP A 134 -10.56 -17.60 16.13
C TRP A 134 -11.47 -17.21 14.96
N LYS A 135 -11.25 -16.02 14.37
CA LYS A 135 -12.08 -15.49 13.29
C LYS A 135 -12.17 -16.44 12.10
N ASN A 136 -11.04 -17.04 11.71
CA ASN A 136 -10.97 -17.83 10.49
C ASN A 136 -11.34 -19.31 10.71
N HIS A 137 -11.33 -19.82 11.94
CA HIS A 137 -11.44 -21.25 12.20
C HIS A 137 -12.39 -21.66 13.32
N ALA A 138 -13.01 -20.73 14.05
CA ALA A 138 -13.98 -21.08 15.10
C ALA A 138 -15.15 -21.93 14.55
N HIS A 139 -15.64 -21.63 13.35
CA HIS A 139 -16.71 -22.39 12.69
C HIS A 139 -16.36 -23.85 12.40
N GLN A 140 -15.07 -24.21 12.44
CA GLN A 140 -14.59 -25.57 12.19
C GLN A 140 -14.64 -26.45 13.47
N LEU A 141 -14.93 -25.86 14.64
CA LEU A 141 -15.19 -26.61 15.87
C LEU A 141 -16.53 -27.35 15.84
N ASP A 142 -17.51 -26.83 15.09
CA ASP A 142 -18.84 -27.43 14.99
C ASP A 142 -18.91 -28.55 13.94
N MET A 143 -17.79 -28.80 13.24
CA MET A 143 -17.68 -29.91 12.29
C MET A 143 -17.38 -31.23 13.02
N PRO A 144 -18.08 -32.33 12.67
CA PRO A 144 -17.89 -33.61 13.32
C PRO A 144 -16.44 -34.12 13.20
N ARG A 145 -15.97 -34.79 14.24
CA ARG A 145 -14.65 -35.45 14.28
C ARG A 145 -14.60 -36.48 13.13
N PRO A 146 -13.54 -36.50 12.30
CA PRO A 146 -13.31 -37.62 11.40
C PRO A 146 -13.06 -38.92 12.18
#